data_AF-A0A7C5EHW3-F1
#
_entry.id   AF-A0A7C5EHW3-F1
#
_cell.length_a   1.000
_cell.length_b   1.000
_cell.length_c   1.000
_cell.angle_alpha   90.00
_cell.angle_beta   90.00
_cell.angle_gamma   90.00
#
_symmetry.space_group_name_H-M   'P 1'
#
loop_
_entity.id
_entity.type
_entity.pdbx_description
1 polymer ?
#
loop_
_entity_poly.entity_id
_entity_poly.type
_entity_poly.pdbx_seq_one_letter_code
_entity_poly.pdbx_strand_id
1 'polypeptide(L)'
;MPLRILILGLWLTLPLLGQQQDFVIGIPVLSGKSAASRDEAFRRGAQMAAEDWNHVGGRTRVSLEVLSVDEMKRLSSAISAFKKSGGHALIAPAWDPKLLRKVTAAARRSKLPLLVEKDDSASLAATLRRILHERLRLDRTVVLDHGRRGPAKLAKPFRKLAGQACIDSFSLKGKAESIVERIRSKGADSVLALVDEKTPAEFLQEVVSLLKIPVFFVDLGGTTKTPALPRETYLFRPGTYETSSKGVAFQEAFAKKFGAGGPEAGTGYDALWLMVSGLAANSDRRALSDRMQTMRIEGVRGLLSCRAERGQLVFSPPWTLWTVRKGKATPLLPGIGGTGLTPPRFAKGARDTAEFGVPFGYDRSNAFELEKGTQWVVVGYGTPEESTIDEDLDVLGLSTRGASPLLDHLVKEELLARILAITSQKFLRNGDGTSIPGKSFRISFATHLPPKAKGGRMWRVVVAGDDPEAGGRAFPGSGLAKTFSTFLRRTIYEKDALDPKIEPDDLPYLLRSMEELAYDKLRMEQLQSLINGYAGGLALTTAHEVGHLAGLPHITSDPRGIMNVAEGGGLDHRLGRFAEESYQRLVQNLGLVPQSSKTSR
;
A
#
# COMPACT_ATOMS: atom_id res chain seq x y z
N MET A 1 69.00 22.50 19.45
CA MET A 1 68.31 22.20 18.17
C MET A 1 66.91 22.81 18.23
N PRO A 2 66.57 23.76 17.36
CA PRO A 2 65.37 24.56 17.54
C PRO A 2 64.12 23.94 16.87
N LEU A 3 63.01 24.10 17.58
CA LEU A 3 61.65 23.71 17.24
C LEU A 3 61.13 24.61 16.08
N ARG A 4 60.83 24.02 14.91
CA ARG A 4 60.15 24.73 13.81
C ARG A 4 58.64 24.68 14.03
N ILE A 5 58.06 25.82 14.40
CA ILE A 5 56.61 26.05 14.42
C ILE A 5 56.15 26.23 12.97
N LEU A 6 55.38 25.27 12.46
CA LEU A 6 54.72 25.36 11.16
C LEU A 6 53.42 26.15 11.34
N ILE A 7 53.42 27.42 10.93
CA ILE A 7 52.21 28.24 10.83
C ILE A 7 51.45 27.74 9.59
N LEU A 8 50.48 26.84 9.79
CA LEU A 8 49.48 26.51 8.78
C LEU A 8 48.58 27.73 8.58
N GLY A 9 48.73 28.39 7.44
CA GLY A 9 47.88 29.48 7.01
C GLY A 9 46.43 29.02 6.90
N LEU A 10 45.60 29.54 7.81
CA LEU A 10 44.15 29.46 7.76
C LEU A 10 43.68 30.27 6.53
N TRP A 11 43.58 29.63 5.37
CA TRP A 11 42.86 30.18 4.23
C TRP A 11 41.37 30.21 4.58
N LEU A 12 40.93 31.33 5.14
CA LEU A 12 39.53 31.74 5.14
C LEU A 12 39.07 31.79 3.68
N THR A 13 38.39 30.73 3.23
CA THR A 13 37.58 30.76 2.02
C THR A 13 36.42 31.71 2.26
N LEU A 14 36.64 33.01 2.01
CA LEU A 14 35.56 33.96 1.82
C LEU A 14 34.62 33.37 0.76
N PRO A 15 33.34 33.09 1.07
CA PRO A 15 32.42 32.68 0.03
C PRO A 15 32.34 33.84 -0.96
N LEU A 16 32.84 33.61 -2.18
CA LEU A 16 32.57 34.48 -3.33
C LEU A 16 31.08 34.84 -3.28
N LEU A 17 30.81 36.14 -3.09
CA LEU A 17 29.50 36.77 -3.13
C LEU A 17 28.93 36.53 -4.54
N GLY A 18 28.36 35.35 -4.76
CA GLY A 18 27.66 35.02 -5.99
C GLY A 18 26.52 36.00 -6.18
N GLN A 19 26.35 36.51 -7.41
CA GLN A 19 25.22 37.37 -7.76
C GLN A 19 23.92 36.73 -7.27
N GLN A 20 23.18 37.50 -6.46
CA GLN A 20 21.86 37.11 -6.01
C GLN A 20 20.94 36.99 -7.24
N GLN A 21 20.33 35.82 -7.44
CA GLN A 21 19.38 35.60 -8.52
C GLN A 21 17.96 35.85 -8.03
N ASP A 22 17.25 36.78 -8.64
CA ASP A 22 15.88 37.11 -8.24
C ASP A 22 14.89 36.46 -9.23
N PHE A 23 14.03 35.56 -8.72
CA PHE A 23 12.99 34.91 -9.50
C PHE A 23 11.64 35.58 -9.28
N VAL A 24 10.97 35.93 -10.39
CA VAL A 24 9.60 36.47 -10.39
C VAL A 24 8.65 35.38 -10.89
N ILE A 25 7.71 34.95 -10.03
CA ILE A 25 6.74 33.89 -10.33
C ILE A 25 5.33 34.47 -10.47
N GLY A 26 4.69 34.19 -11.61
CA GLY A 26 3.36 34.69 -11.92
C GLY A 26 2.27 33.73 -11.47
N ILE A 27 1.20 34.28 -10.89
CA ILE A 27 0.03 33.53 -10.41
C ILE A 27 -1.22 34.05 -11.14
N PRO A 28 -1.71 33.35 -12.18
CA PRO A 28 -2.94 33.71 -12.85
C PRO A 28 -4.15 33.24 -12.04
N VAL A 29 -4.87 34.19 -11.44
CA VAL A 29 -6.07 33.96 -10.63
C VAL A 29 -7.17 34.92 -11.04
N LEU A 30 -8.42 34.53 -10.82
CA LEU A 30 -9.56 35.43 -11.01
C LEU A 30 -9.60 36.38 -9.82
N SER A 31 -9.09 37.60 -9.99
CA SER A 31 -9.22 38.67 -9.00
C SER A 31 -10.69 38.95 -8.68
N GLY A 32 -10.96 39.37 -7.44
CA GLY A 32 -12.28 39.87 -7.05
C GLY A 32 -13.24 38.86 -6.40
N LYS A 33 -12.79 37.63 -6.12
CA LYS A 33 -13.56 36.73 -5.25
C LYS A 33 -13.13 36.98 -3.80
N SER A 34 -14.10 37.00 -2.88
CA SER A 34 -13.97 37.17 -1.42
C SER A 34 -12.63 36.69 -0.83
N ALA A 35 -12.19 37.30 0.29
CA ALA A 35 -11.02 36.85 1.04
C ALA A 35 -11.05 35.35 1.42
N ALA A 36 -12.23 34.72 1.40
CA ALA A 36 -12.45 33.30 1.61
C ALA A 36 -12.41 32.44 0.32
N SER A 37 -12.01 33.01 -0.83
CA SER A 37 -12.00 32.29 -2.10
C SER A 37 -10.81 31.34 -2.23
N ARG A 38 -11.02 30.26 -2.98
CA ARG A 38 -9.99 29.24 -3.31
C ARG A 38 -8.76 29.85 -3.97
N ASP A 39 -8.96 30.82 -4.86
CA ASP A 39 -7.89 31.53 -5.56
C ASP A 39 -7.04 32.38 -4.60
N GLU A 40 -7.67 33.01 -3.61
CA GLU A 40 -6.98 33.79 -2.59
C GLU A 40 -6.21 32.89 -1.61
N ALA A 41 -6.79 31.75 -1.21
CA ALA A 41 -6.09 30.76 -0.39
C ALA A 41 -4.83 30.23 -1.09
N PHE A 42 -4.92 29.88 -2.38
CA PHE A 42 -3.78 29.47 -3.21
C PHE A 42 -2.69 30.55 -3.24
N ARG A 43 -3.08 31.79 -3.54
CA ARG A 43 -2.15 32.92 -3.62
C ARG A 43 -1.41 33.15 -2.30
N ARG A 44 -2.13 33.10 -1.17
CA ARG A 44 -1.54 33.24 0.17
C ARG A 44 -0.63 32.07 0.52
N GLY A 45 -0.97 30.86 0.10
CA GLY A 45 -0.12 29.68 0.27
C GLY A 45 1.21 29.83 -0.46
N ALA A 46 1.15 30.28 -1.72
CA ALA A 46 2.36 30.63 -2.48
C ALA A 46 3.13 31.78 -1.81
N GLN A 47 2.45 32.82 -1.32
CA GLN A 47 3.09 33.93 -0.61
C GLN A 47 3.90 33.44 0.60
N MET A 48 3.34 32.53 1.39
CA MET A 48 4.03 31.97 2.55
C MET A 48 5.26 31.14 2.12
N ALA A 49 5.17 30.34 1.05
CA ALA A 49 6.33 29.62 0.51
C ALA A 49 7.44 30.57 0.04
N ALA A 50 7.09 31.73 -0.55
CA ALA A 50 8.08 32.73 -0.97
C ALA A 50 8.79 33.36 0.24
N GLU A 51 8.04 33.68 1.29
CA GLU A 51 8.56 34.23 2.53
C GLU A 51 9.49 33.23 3.24
N ASP A 52 9.07 31.96 3.37
CA ASP A 52 9.89 30.89 3.95
C ASP A 52 11.19 30.70 3.15
N TRP A 53 11.11 30.66 1.83
CA TRP A 53 12.27 30.53 0.96
C TRP A 53 13.26 31.70 1.13
N ASN A 54 12.74 32.93 1.16
CA ASN A 54 13.54 34.13 1.33
C ASN A 54 14.14 34.22 2.76
N HIS A 55 13.45 33.70 3.78
CA HIS A 55 13.93 33.68 5.16
C HIS A 55 15.12 32.74 5.37
N VAL A 56 15.15 31.59 4.70
CA VAL A 56 16.27 30.63 4.77
C VAL A 56 17.58 31.22 4.21
N GLY A 57 17.55 32.40 3.57
CA GLY A 57 18.75 33.20 3.29
C GLY A 57 19.61 32.70 2.13
N GLY A 58 19.02 31.97 1.18
CA GLY A 58 19.72 31.47 0.00
C GLY A 58 20.18 32.57 -0.97
N ARG A 59 21.01 32.18 -1.96
CA ARG A 59 21.48 33.05 -3.07
C ARG A 59 20.37 33.48 -4.04
N THR A 60 19.13 33.09 -3.79
CA THR A 60 17.98 33.28 -4.67
C THR A 60 16.85 33.94 -3.90
N ARG A 61 16.35 35.10 -4.36
CA ARG A 61 15.10 35.68 -3.84
C ARG A 61 13.94 35.36 -4.75
N VAL A 62 12.76 35.25 -4.17
CA VAL A 62 11.51 35.00 -4.88
C VAL A 62 10.54 36.14 -4.63
N SER A 63 9.95 36.66 -5.71
CA SER A 63 8.81 37.57 -5.67
C SER A 63 7.64 37.00 -6.46
N LEU A 64 6.42 37.37 -6.06
CA LEU A 64 5.18 36.91 -6.68
C LEU A 64 4.49 38.05 -7.41
N GLU A 65 4.03 37.79 -8.63
CA GLU A 65 3.21 38.71 -9.40
C GLU A 65 1.83 38.09 -9.64
N VAL A 66 0.79 38.76 -9.15
CA VAL A 66 -0.60 38.32 -9.35
C VAL A 66 -1.04 38.79 -10.72
N LEU A 67 -1.37 37.85 -11.60
CA LEU A 67 -1.87 38.15 -12.94
C LEU A 67 -3.40 38.12 -12.88
N SER A 68 -4.01 39.28 -12.60
CA SER A 68 -5.46 39.46 -12.68
C SER A 68 -5.97 39.10 -14.09
N VAL A 69 -7.05 38.32 -14.14
CA VAL A 69 -7.65 37.84 -15.39
C VAL A 69 -9.07 38.40 -15.58
N ASP A 70 -9.33 39.60 -15.07
CA ASP A 70 -10.68 40.18 -14.95
C ASP A 70 -11.54 40.13 -16.22
N GLU A 71 -10.96 39.98 -17.42
CA GLU A 71 -11.66 39.33 -18.53
C GLU A 71 -10.72 38.41 -19.32
N MET A 72 -11.17 37.19 -19.63
CA MET A 72 -10.38 36.17 -20.34
C MET A 72 -9.78 36.61 -21.70
N LYS A 73 -10.23 37.75 -22.26
CA LYS A 73 -9.74 38.31 -23.52
C LYS A 73 -8.30 38.83 -23.43
N ARG A 74 -7.82 39.24 -22.24
CA ARG A 74 -6.50 39.86 -22.06
C ARG A 74 -5.42 38.92 -21.51
N LEU A 75 -5.75 37.69 -21.14
CA LEU A 75 -4.83 36.75 -20.47
C LEU A 75 -3.53 36.50 -21.26
N SER A 76 -3.63 36.34 -22.59
CA SER A 76 -2.43 36.13 -23.42
C SER A 76 -1.51 37.34 -23.43
N SER A 77 -2.08 38.55 -23.45
CA SER A 77 -1.33 39.80 -23.37
C SER A 77 -0.70 39.99 -21.99
N ALA A 78 -1.42 39.68 -20.92
CA ALA A 78 -0.92 39.75 -19.54
C ALA A 78 0.28 38.82 -19.33
N ILE A 79 0.18 37.55 -19.72
CA ILE A 79 1.30 36.59 -19.62
C ILE A 79 2.48 36.99 -20.51
N SER A 80 2.21 37.60 -21.67
CA SER A 80 3.28 38.12 -22.54
C SER A 80 3.96 39.34 -21.94
N ALA A 81 3.22 40.24 -21.30
CA ALA A 81 3.75 41.40 -20.58
C ALA A 81 4.57 40.96 -19.37
N PHE A 82 4.05 40.02 -18.57
CA PHE A 82 4.75 39.40 -17.44
C PHE A 82 6.11 38.82 -17.85
N LYS A 83 6.18 38.12 -18.99
CA LYS A 83 7.47 37.64 -19.49
C LYS A 83 8.41 38.80 -19.83
N LYS A 84 7.90 39.84 -20.49
CA LYS A 84 8.71 41.00 -20.90
C LYS A 84 9.25 41.78 -19.69
N SER A 85 8.56 41.76 -18.56
CA SER A 85 9.02 42.36 -17.30
C SER A 85 9.99 41.47 -16.50
N GLY A 86 10.43 40.33 -17.05
CA GLY A 86 11.37 39.43 -16.37
C GLY A 86 10.69 38.29 -15.60
N GLY A 87 9.42 38.00 -15.87
CA GLY A 87 8.73 36.82 -15.33
C GLY A 87 9.41 35.50 -15.73
N HIS A 88 9.68 34.65 -14.74
CA HIS A 88 10.47 33.43 -14.92
C HIS A 88 9.60 32.19 -15.17
N ALA A 89 8.52 32.04 -14.40
CA ALA A 89 7.62 30.90 -14.49
C ALA A 89 6.22 31.25 -13.99
N LEU A 90 5.28 30.33 -14.24
CA LEU A 90 3.90 30.42 -13.78
C LEU A 90 3.56 29.22 -12.90
N ILE A 91 2.78 29.46 -11.84
CA ILE A 91 2.06 28.43 -11.10
C ILE A 91 0.57 28.73 -11.17
N ALA A 92 -0.27 27.73 -11.43
CA ALA A 92 -1.71 27.97 -11.57
C ALA A 92 -2.56 26.85 -10.94
N PRO A 93 -3.73 27.20 -10.38
CA PRO A 93 -4.67 26.22 -9.87
C PRO A 93 -5.40 25.49 -11.00
N ALA A 94 -5.91 24.29 -10.71
CA ALA A 94 -6.59 23.44 -11.69
C ALA A 94 -8.11 23.30 -11.52
N TRP A 95 -8.70 23.93 -10.50
CA TRP A 95 -10.15 23.84 -10.25
C TRP A 95 -11.03 24.58 -11.27
N ASP A 96 -10.46 25.47 -12.10
CA ASP A 96 -11.13 26.03 -13.28
C ASP A 96 -10.50 25.49 -14.57
N PRO A 97 -11.08 24.43 -15.18
CA PRO A 97 -10.55 23.85 -16.41
C PRO A 97 -10.58 24.81 -17.61
N LYS A 98 -11.49 25.80 -17.64
CA LYS A 98 -11.58 26.77 -18.74
C LYS A 98 -10.44 27.77 -18.64
N LEU A 99 -10.20 28.32 -17.45
CA LEU A 99 -9.07 29.21 -17.18
C LEU A 99 -7.75 28.49 -17.42
N LEU A 100 -7.57 27.30 -16.85
CA LEU A 100 -6.35 26.50 -16.99
C LEU A 100 -5.98 26.29 -18.46
N ARG A 101 -6.93 25.89 -19.32
CA ARG A 101 -6.67 25.73 -20.76
C ARG A 101 -6.13 27.00 -21.41
N LYS A 102 -6.64 28.17 -21.03
CA LYS A 102 -6.19 29.46 -21.58
C LYS A 102 -4.82 29.84 -21.04
N VAL A 103 -4.56 29.63 -19.75
CA VAL A 103 -3.24 29.82 -19.12
C VAL A 103 -2.20 28.93 -19.79
N THR A 104 -2.47 27.62 -19.95
CA THR A 104 -1.57 26.68 -20.63
C THR A 104 -1.26 27.11 -22.07
N ALA A 105 -2.28 27.52 -22.83
CA ALA A 105 -2.09 28.00 -24.20
C ALA A 105 -1.22 29.27 -24.26
N ALA A 106 -1.48 30.23 -23.38
CA ALA A 106 -0.72 31.47 -23.29
C ALA A 106 0.72 31.24 -22.83
N ALA A 107 0.94 30.46 -21.77
CA ALA A 107 2.26 30.09 -21.25
C ALA A 107 3.11 29.39 -22.34
N ARG A 108 2.50 28.47 -23.10
CA ARG A 108 3.17 27.79 -24.21
C ARG A 108 3.60 28.77 -25.30
N ARG A 109 2.71 29.68 -25.73
CA ARG A 109 3.03 30.72 -26.73
C ARG A 109 4.15 31.64 -26.26
N SER A 110 4.09 32.07 -25.01
CA SER A 110 5.11 32.92 -24.39
C SER A 110 6.37 32.16 -24.01
N LYS A 111 6.43 30.83 -24.18
CA LYS A 111 7.58 30.00 -23.80
C LYS A 111 7.92 30.11 -22.30
N LEU A 112 6.93 30.26 -21.43
CA LEU A 112 7.10 30.21 -19.98
C LEU A 112 6.87 28.78 -19.46
N PRO A 113 7.67 28.30 -18.49
CA PRO A 113 7.31 27.14 -17.68
C PRO A 113 6.01 27.39 -16.93
N LEU A 114 5.14 26.38 -16.90
CA LEU A 114 3.89 26.40 -16.15
C LEU A 114 3.86 25.12 -15.31
N LEU A 115 3.68 25.27 -13.99
CA LEU A 115 3.42 24.15 -13.09
C LEU A 115 1.98 24.22 -12.58
N VAL A 116 1.29 23.09 -12.68
CA VAL A 116 -0.11 22.96 -12.26
C VAL A 116 -0.28 21.70 -11.42
N GLU A 117 -1.13 21.78 -10.40
CA GLU A 117 -1.62 20.58 -9.74
C GLU A 117 -2.61 19.87 -10.68
N LYS A 118 -2.55 18.56 -10.80
CA LYS A 118 -3.57 17.82 -11.54
C LYS A 118 -3.75 16.43 -10.97
N ASP A 119 -5.01 16.01 -10.88
CA ASP A 119 -5.33 14.64 -10.52
C ASP A 119 -4.73 13.66 -11.52
N ASP A 120 -3.87 12.80 -11.00
CA ASP A 120 -3.22 11.78 -11.79
C ASP A 120 -3.99 10.46 -11.68
N SER A 121 -5.05 10.32 -12.47
CA SER A 121 -5.86 9.10 -12.47
C SER A 121 -5.05 7.83 -12.82
N ALA A 122 -3.98 7.97 -13.62
CA ALA A 122 -3.13 6.84 -13.97
C ALA A 122 -2.22 6.45 -12.79
N SER A 123 -1.61 7.43 -12.11
CA SER A 123 -0.85 7.17 -10.87
C SER A 123 -1.76 6.66 -9.76
N LEU A 124 -2.99 7.19 -9.61
CA LEU A 124 -3.96 6.66 -8.67
C LEU A 124 -4.24 5.18 -8.94
N ALA A 125 -4.54 4.80 -10.18
CA ALA A 125 -4.80 3.40 -10.49
C ALA A 125 -3.59 2.48 -10.23
N ALA A 126 -2.37 2.93 -10.52
CA ALA A 126 -1.14 2.20 -10.20
C ALA A 126 -0.90 2.12 -8.68
N THR A 127 -1.19 3.20 -7.96
CA THR A 127 -1.12 3.31 -6.51
C THR A 127 -2.11 2.34 -5.86
N LEU A 128 -3.36 2.34 -6.30
CA LEU A 128 -4.41 1.44 -5.80
C LEU A 128 -4.01 -0.01 -5.99
N ARG A 129 -3.51 -0.39 -7.18
CA ARG A 129 -2.99 -1.74 -7.42
C ARG A 129 -1.89 -2.07 -6.42
N ARG A 130 -0.85 -1.24 -6.30
CA ARG A 130 0.27 -1.49 -5.39
C ARG A 130 -0.19 -1.65 -3.94
N ILE A 131 -1.14 -0.84 -3.50
CA ILE A 131 -1.62 -0.90 -2.12
C ILE A 131 -2.53 -2.11 -1.93
N LEU A 132 -3.62 -2.20 -2.68
CA LEU A 132 -4.63 -3.23 -2.47
C LEU A 132 -4.03 -4.60 -2.74
N HIS A 133 -3.38 -4.80 -3.90
CA HIS A 133 -2.92 -6.12 -4.33
C HIS A 133 -1.54 -6.49 -3.78
N GLU A 134 -0.56 -5.58 -3.88
CA GLU A 134 0.83 -5.91 -3.55
C GLU A 134 1.09 -5.78 -2.04
N ARG A 135 0.51 -4.77 -1.36
CA ARG A 135 0.72 -4.53 0.08
C ARG A 135 -0.33 -5.16 0.98
N LEU A 136 -1.61 -5.03 0.65
CA LEU A 136 -2.74 -5.50 1.46
C LEU A 136 -3.24 -6.88 1.06
N ARG A 137 -2.75 -7.44 -0.07
CA ARG A 137 -3.11 -8.78 -0.56
C ARG A 137 -4.61 -8.98 -0.76
N LEU A 138 -5.25 -7.93 -1.27
CA LEU A 138 -6.63 -7.93 -1.70
C LEU A 138 -6.64 -8.26 -3.19
N ASP A 139 -6.84 -9.54 -3.47
CA ASP A 139 -6.71 -10.18 -4.78
C ASP A 139 -8.07 -10.38 -5.44
N ARG A 140 -9.17 -10.06 -4.74
CA ARG A 140 -10.56 -10.24 -5.18
C ARG A 140 -11.39 -8.99 -4.90
N THR A 141 -10.96 -7.85 -5.44
CA THR A 141 -11.65 -6.57 -5.29
C THR A 141 -12.82 -6.42 -6.28
N VAL A 142 -13.98 -6.06 -5.77
CA VAL A 142 -15.11 -5.57 -6.59
C VAL A 142 -15.10 -4.05 -6.65
N VAL A 143 -15.29 -3.48 -7.84
CA VAL A 143 -15.36 -2.03 -8.02
C VAL A 143 -16.80 -1.55 -8.10
N LEU A 144 -17.19 -0.62 -7.22
CA LEU A 144 -18.47 0.07 -7.28
C LEU A 144 -18.30 1.44 -7.94
N ASP A 145 -19.08 1.71 -8.99
CA ASP A 145 -19.06 2.99 -9.70
C ASP A 145 -20.48 3.55 -9.95
N HIS A 146 -20.61 4.87 -10.12
CA HIS A 146 -21.90 5.51 -10.42
C HIS A 146 -22.26 5.52 -11.92
N GLY A 147 -21.48 4.89 -12.80
CA GLY A 147 -21.63 4.97 -14.24
C GLY A 147 -21.43 6.38 -14.84
N ARG A 148 -20.91 7.33 -14.07
CA ARG A 148 -20.68 8.72 -14.49
C ARG A 148 -19.30 8.92 -15.10
N ARG A 149 -19.15 9.94 -15.97
CA ARG A 149 -17.91 10.22 -16.74
C ARG A 149 -16.63 10.35 -15.90
N GLY A 150 -16.69 10.81 -14.65
CA GLY A 150 -15.53 10.92 -13.75
C GLY A 150 -15.09 9.55 -13.23
N PRO A 151 -15.90 8.88 -12.38
CA PRO A 151 -15.65 7.51 -11.92
C PRO A 151 -15.31 6.52 -13.04
N ALA A 152 -16.01 6.60 -14.19
CA ALA A 152 -15.75 5.73 -15.34
C ALA A 152 -14.35 5.91 -15.96
N LYS A 153 -13.76 7.11 -15.87
CA LYS A 153 -12.38 7.37 -16.33
C LYS A 153 -11.32 6.72 -15.45
N LEU A 154 -11.64 6.42 -14.19
CA LEU A 154 -10.75 5.72 -13.25
C LEU A 154 -10.99 4.22 -13.20
N ALA A 155 -12.26 3.81 -13.30
CA ALA A 155 -12.64 2.40 -13.31
C ALA A 155 -11.92 1.63 -14.42
N LYS A 156 -11.84 2.19 -15.64
CA LYS A 156 -11.18 1.51 -16.77
C LYS A 156 -9.66 1.31 -16.57
N PRO A 157 -8.85 2.34 -16.24
CA PRO A 157 -7.45 2.16 -15.89
C PRO A 157 -7.23 1.21 -14.72
N PHE A 158 -8.03 1.31 -13.66
CA PHE A 158 -7.91 0.42 -12.51
C PHE A 158 -8.19 -1.04 -12.88
N ARG A 159 -9.30 -1.32 -13.58
CA ARG A 159 -9.60 -2.68 -14.10
C ARG A 159 -8.44 -3.22 -14.96
N LYS A 160 -7.87 -2.38 -15.82
CA LYS A 160 -6.73 -2.78 -16.67
C LYS A 160 -5.47 -3.08 -15.86
N LEU A 161 -5.19 -2.30 -14.82
CA LEU A 161 -3.96 -2.42 -14.02
C LEU A 161 -4.04 -3.48 -12.93
N ALA A 162 -5.20 -3.62 -12.29
CA ALA A 162 -5.51 -4.65 -11.31
C ALA A 162 -5.53 -6.05 -11.94
N GLY A 163 -5.80 -6.14 -13.26
CA GLY A 163 -5.80 -7.41 -13.98
C GLY A 163 -6.81 -8.37 -13.36
N GLN A 164 -6.32 -9.50 -12.83
CA GLN A 164 -7.17 -10.48 -12.14
C GLN A 164 -7.67 -10.04 -10.77
N ALA A 165 -7.03 -9.03 -10.14
CA ALA A 165 -7.42 -8.58 -8.82
C ALA A 165 -8.77 -7.86 -8.81
N CYS A 166 -9.19 -7.29 -9.95
CA CYS A 166 -10.53 -6.73 -10.11
C CYS A 166 -11.46 -7.81 -10.70
N ILE A 167 -12.25 -8.46 -9.85
CA ILE A 167 -13.05 -9.62 -10.27
C ILE A 167 -14.39 -9.24 -10.90
N ASP A 168 -14.95 -8.07 -10.55
CA ASP A 168 -16.20 -7.57 -11.12
C ASP A 168 -16.34 -6.06 -10.89
N SER A 169 -17.34 -5.46 -11.52
CA SER A 169 -17.74 -4.09 -11.22
C SER A 169 -19.23 -3.87 -11.36
N PHE A 170 -19.79 -3.19 -10.37
CA PHE A 170 -21.22 -2.92 -10.28
C PHE A 170 -21.50 -1.43 -10.29
N SER A 171 -22.59 -1.07 -10.98
CA SER A 171 -23.17 0.26 -10.82
C SER A 171 -23.78 0.37 -9.42
N LEU A 172 -23.63 1.53 -8.79
CA LEU A 172 -24.30 1.94 -7.55
C LEU A 172 -25.80 2.22 -7.75
N LYS A 173 -26.45 1.52 -8.69
CA LYS A 173 -27.88 1.61 -8.99
C LYS A 173 -28.56 0.33 -8.50
N GLY A 174 -29.56 0.47 -7.63
CA GLY A 174 -30.33 -0.64 -7.07
C GLY A 174 -30.39 -0.60 -5.55
N LYS A 175 -30.96 -1.66 -4.96
CA LYS A 175 -31.01 -1.85 -3.50
C LYS A 175 -29.66 -2.33 -2.97
N ALA A 176 -29.27 -1.90 -1.77
CA ALA A 176 -27.97 -2.23 -1.20
C ALA A 176 -27.81 -3.74 -1.00
N GLU A 177 -28.86 -4.45 -0.56
CA GLU A 177 -28.83 -5.89 -0.30
C GLU A 177 -28.51 -6.68 -1.57
N SER A 178 -29.11 -6.32 -2.70
CA SER A 178 -28.85 -6.97 -3.98
C SER A 178 -27.41 -6.76 -4.45
N ILE A 179 -26.84 -5.58 -4.22
CA ILE A 179 -25.43 -5.31 -4.53
C ILE A 179 -24.52 -6.14 -3.61
N VAL A 180 -24.84 -6.23 -2.33
CA VAL A 180 -24.07 -7.01 -1.35
C VAL A 180 -24.12 -8.50 -1.65
N GLU A 181 -25.28 -9.04 -1.99
CA GLU A 181 -25.44 -10.44 -2.41
C GLU A 181 -24.59 -10.76 -3.64
N ARG A 182 -24.56 -9.85 -4.62
CA ARG A 182 -23.69 -9.98 -5.80
C ARG A 182 -22.21 -9.88 -5.46
N ILE A 183 -21.81 -9.03 -4.52
CA ILE A 183 -20.42 -8.96 -4.04
C ILE A 183 -20.03 -10.28 -3.38
N ARG A 184 -20.90 -10.83 -2.52
CA ARG A 184 -20.67 -12.11 -1.82
C ARG A 184 -20.60 -13.30 -2.77
N SER A 185 -21.50 -13.38 -3.75
CA SER A 185 -21.50 -14.48 -4.73
C SER A 185 -20.26 -14.49 -5.63
N LYS A 186 -19.56 -13.36 -5.74
CA LYS A 186 -18.26 -13.26 -6.40
C LYS A 186 -17.09 -13.66 -5.50
N GLY A 187 -17.32 -13.91 -4.22
CA GLY A 187 -16.27 -14.19 -3.23
C GLY A 187 -15.27 -13.04 -3.13
N ALA A 188 -15.76 -11.80 -3.11
CA ALA A 188 -14.88 -10.63 -2.99
C ALA A 188 -14.22 -10.58 -1.61
N ASP A 189 -12.93 -10.23 -1.56
CA ASP A 189 -12.20 -9.95 -0.32
C ASP A 189 -12.21 -8.46 0.03
N SER A 190 -12.61 -7.61 -0.91
CA SER A 190 -12.62 -6.16 -0.74
C SER A 190 -13.56 -5.48 -1.72
N VAL A 191 -13.95 -4.25 -1.37
CA VAL A 191 -14.72 -3.37 -2.23
C VAL A 191 -13.98 -2.06 -2.43
N LEU A 192 -13.85 -1.62 -3.68
CA LEU A 192 -13.38 -0.28 -4.04
C LEU A 192 -14.54 0.55 -4.57
N ALA A 193 -15.03 1.49 -3.79
CA ALA A 193 -16.10 2.42 -4.14
C ALA A 193 -15.53 3.74 -4.68
N LEU A 194 -15.86 4.06 -5.93
CA LEU A 194 -15.52 5.32 -6.57
C LEU A 194 -16.62 6.34 -6.28
N VAL A 195 -16.37 7.21 -5.29
CA VAL A 195 -17.39 8.12 -4.74
C VAL A 195 -17.16 9.57 -5.16
N ASP A 196 -18.25 10.32 -5.29
CA ASP A 196 -18.25 11.76 -5.55
C ASP A 196 -19.24 12.47 -4.62
N GLU A 197 -19.30 13.80 -4.68
CA GLU A 197 -20.19 14.64 -3.86
C GLU A 197 -21.68 14.33 -4.01
N LYS A 198 -22.07 13.55 -5.03
CA LYS A 198 -23.44 13.19 -5.34
C LYS A 198 -23.73 11.71 -5.03
N THR A 199 -22.79 11.00 -4.41
CA THR A 199 -23.02 9.67 -3.86
C THR A 199 -23.87 9.79 -2.59
N PRO A 200 -25.05 9.17 -2.49
CA PRO A 200 -25.87 9.22 -1.28
C PRO A 200 -25.14 8.57 -0.10
N ALA A 201 -25.00 9.30 1.01
CA ALA A 201 -24.27 8.84 2.18
C ALA A 201 -24.97 7.66 2.86
N GLU A 202 -26.31 7.69 2.90
CA GLU A 202 -27.16 6.67 3.50
C GLU A 202 -27.00 5.32 2.80
N PHE A 203 -26.95 5.35 1.46
CA PHE A 203 -26.71 4.15 0.66
C PHE A 203 -25.33 3.53 0.96
N LEU A 204 -24.28 4.36 1.11
CA LEU A 204 -22.95 3.86 1.46
C LEU A 204 -22.92 3.27 2.88
N GLN A 205 -23.61 3.90 3.84
CA GLN A 205 -23.75 3.37 5.19
C GLN A 205 -24.41 1.99 5.18
N GLU A 206 -25.47 1.82 4.39
CA GLU A 206 -26.19 0.55 4.23
C GLU A 206 -25.32 -0.54 3.60
N VAL A 207 -24.60 -0.23 2.52
CA VAL A 207 -23.66 -1.21 1.90
C VAL A 207 -22.56 -1.59 2.89
N VAL A 208 -21.98 -0.63 3.61
CA VAL A 208 -20.89 -0.88 4.58
C VAL A 208 -21.37 -1.69 5.79
N SER A 209 -22.60 -1.47 6.27
CA SER A 209 -23.15 -2.21 7.42
C SER A 209 -23.38 -3.69 7.09
N LEU A 210 -23.78 -3.97 5.86
CA LEU A 210 -24.06 -5.32 5.37
C LEU A 210 -22.79 -6.10 4.98
N LEU A 211 -21.71 -5.41 4.59
CA LEU A 211 -20.45 -6.05 4.23
C LEU A 211 -19.59 -6.32 5.46
N LYS A 212 -18.95 -7.50 5.50
CA LYS A 212 -17.95 -7.90 6.50
C LYS A 212 -16.51 -7.88 5.98
N ILE A 213 -16.31 -7.31 4.79
CA ILE A 213 -15.01 -7.17 4.12
C ILE A 213 -14.56 -5.70 4.09
N PRO A 214 -13.26 -5.42 3.93
CA PRO A 214 -12.74 -4.07 3.72
C PRO A 214 -13.46 -3.29 2.62
N VAL A 215 -13.83 -2.04 2.92
CA VAL A 215 -14.41 -1.10 1.94
C VAL A 215 -13.49 0.11 1.83
N PHE A 216 -12.99 0.33 0.62
CA PHE A 216 -12.12 1.43 0.24
C PHE A 216 -12.90 2.43 -0.59
N PHE A 217 -12.87 3.70 -0.19
CA PHE A 217 -13.41 4.81 -0.95
C PHE A 217 -12.29 5.51 -1.70
N VAL A 218 -12.59 6.02 -2.89
CA VAL A 218 -11.69 6.95 -3.60
C VAL A 218 -12.40 8.29 -3.69
N ASP A 219 -11.85 9.31 -3.03
CA ASP A 219 -12.37 10.68 -3.12
C ASP A 219 -11.94 11.31 -4.45
N LEU A 220 -12.91 11.48 -5.34
CA LEU A 220 -12.70 12.09 -6.66
C LEU A 220 -13.01 13.59 -6.69
N GLY A 221 -13.60 14.13 -5.61
CA GLY A 221 -14.08 15.50 -5.55
C GLY A 221 -13.24 16.40 -4.64
N GLY A 222 -12.47 15.84 -3.71
CA GLY A 222 -11.75 16.59 -2.67
C GLY A 222 -12.69 17.31 -1.70
N THR A 223 -13.98 17.00 -1.72
CA THR A 223 -15.06 17.74 -1.02
C THR A 223 -15.94 16.83 -0.17
N THR A 224 -15.78 15.50 -0.25
CA THR A 224 -16.63 14.59 0.50
C THR A 224 -16.33 14.72 1.99
N LYS A 225 -17.24 15.35 2.73
CA LYS A 225 -17.38 15.08 4.16
C LYS A 225 -17.53 13.57 4.27
N THR A 226 -16.54 12.91 4.87
CA THR A 226 -16.60 11.48 5.02
C THR A 226 -17.81 11.14 5.88
N PRO A 227 -18.78 10.36 5.37
CA PRO A 227 -19.96 10.03 6.15
C PRO A 227 -19.52 9.32 7.43
N ALA A 228 -20.27 9.52 8.51
CA ALA A 228 -20.11 8.69 9.69
C ALA A 228 -20.54 7.27 9.30
N LEU A 229 -19.58 6.38 9.14
CA LEU A 229 -19.80 5.00 8.74
C LEU A 229 -19.88 4.10 9.99
N PRO A 230 -20.65 3.00 9.95
CA PRO A 230 -20.96 2.19 11.13
C PRO A 230 -19.75 1.42 11.68
N ARG A 231 -18.66 1.34 10.91
CA ARG A 231 -17.42 0.66 11.26
C ARG A 231 -16.23 1.31 10.57
N GLU A 232 -15.04 0.81 10.85
CA GLU A 232 -13.84 1.27 10.15
C GLU A 232 -13.97 1.03 8.63
N THR A 233 -13.60 2.07 7.88
CA THR A 233 -13.45 2.03 6.43
C THR A 233 -12.21 2.79 6.01
N TYR A 234 -11.85 2.71 4.74
CA TYR A 234 -10.61 3.27 4.24
C TYR A 234 -10.87 4.26 3.12
N LEU A 235 -10.09 5.33 3.07
CA LEU A 235 -10.26 6.40 2.10
C LEU A 235 -8.93 6.66 1.39
N PHE A 236 -8.95 6.60 0.06
CA PHE A 236 -7.90 7.12 -0.80
C PHE A 236 -8.22 8.57 -1.14
N ARG A 237 -7.36 9.47 -0.68
CA ARG A 237 -7.38 10.88 -1.08
C ARG A 237 -5.95 11.40 -1.24
N PRO A 238 -5.74 12.47 -2.01
CA PRO A 238 -4.44 13.13 -2.07
C PRO A 238 -3.95 13.52 -0.67
N GLY A 239 -2.63 13.59 -0.50
CA GLY A 239 -2.01 14.03 0.75
C GLY A 239 -2.51 15.40 1.19
N THR A 240 -2.68 15.57 2.50
CA THR A 240 -3.07 16.82 3.17
C THR A 240 -2.04 17.16 4.25
N TYR A 241 -2.26 18.22 5.02
CA TYR A 241 -1.31 18.68 6.04
C TYR A 241 -0.95 17.61 7.06
N GLU A 242 -1.90 16.75 7.42
CA GLU A 242 -1.71 15.67 8.40
C GLU A 242 -0.84 14.53 7.86
N THR A 243 -0.49 14.55 6.58
CA THR A 243 0.34 13.51 5.92
C THR A 243 1.82 13.85 5.87
N SER A 244 2.20 15.02 6.36
CA SER A 244 3.58 15.52 6.35
C SER A 244 3.90 16.16 7.70
N SER A 245 5.10 15.93 8.21
CA SER A 245 5.62 16.61 9.40
C SER A 245 5.62 18.13 9.23
N LYS A 246 5.91 18.62 8.01
CA LYS A 246 5.85 20.05 7.65
C LYS A 246 4.42 20.59 7.54
N GLY A 247 3.46 19.71 7.25
CA GLY A 247 2.09 20.12 6.97
C GLY A 247 1.38 20.69 8.20
N VAL A 248 1.55 20.06 9.37
CA VAL A 248 0.95 20.55 10.64
C VAL A 248 1.49 21.94 11.00
N ALA A 249 2.82 22.10 10.97
CA ALA A 249 3.45 23.40 11.25
C ALA A 249 3.02 24.48 10.25
N PHE A 250 2.93 24.14 8.95
CA PHE A 250 2.40 25.04 7.93
C PHE A 250 0.96 25.44 8.22
N GLN A 251 0.09 24.48 8.56
CA GLN A 251 -1.33 24.75 8.81
C GLN A 251 -1.52 25.72 9.98
N GLU A 252 -0.78 25.54 11.07
CA GLU A 252 -0.80 26.42 12.24
C GLU A 252 -0.32 27.84 11.89
N ALA A 253 0.82 27.95 11.22
CA ALA A 253 1.40 29.23 10.83
C ALA A 253 0.53 29.96 9.79
N PHE A 254 -0.05 29.24 8.83
CA PHE A 254 -1.00 29.79 7.86
C PHE A 254 -2.28 30.29 8.56
N ALA A 255 -2.85 29.48 9.45
CA ALA A 255 -4.06 29.85 10.20
C ALA A 255 -3.86 31.11 11.03
N LYS A 256 -2.70 31.24 11.68
CA LYS A 256 -2.31 32.42 12.44
C LYS A 256 -2.21 33.69 11.58
N LYS A 257 -1.69 33.57 10.34
CA LYS A 257 -1.42 34.72 9.47
C LYS A 257 -2.61 35.13 8.60
N PHE A 258 -3.36 34.15 8.09
CA PHE A 258 -4.32 34.35 7.01
C PHE A 258 -5.72 33.78 7.32
N GLY A 259 -5.90 33.10 8.45
CA GLY A 259 -7.09 32.31 8.76
C GLY A 259 -7.08 30.92 8.13
N ALA A 260 -8.19 30.18 8.21
CA ALA A 260 -8.27 28.82 7.68
C ALA A 260 -8.06 28.78 6.15
N GLY A 261 -6.99 28.10 5.69
CA GLY A 261 -6.55 28.11 4.29
C GLY A 261 -7.11 27.03 3.38
N GLY A 262 -7.85 26.05 3.91
CA GLY A 262 -8.28 24.87 3.15
C GLY A 262 -7.10 24.10 2.52
N PRO A 263 -7.35 23.10 1.66
CA PRO A 263 -6.29 22.40 0.92
C PRO A 263 -5.61 23.28 -0.16
N GLU A 264 -6.28 24.33 -0.63
CA GLU A 264 -5.78 25.21 -1.70
C GLU A 264 -4.53 26.00 -1.29
N ALA A 265 -4.42 26.41 -0.03
CA ALA A 265 -3.21 27.04 0.50
C ALA A 265 -1.99 26.12 0.38
N GLY A 266 -2.15 24.84 0.72
CA GLY A 266 -1.12 23.82 0.56
C GLY A 266 -0.73 23.61 -0.89
N THR A 267 -1.71 23.64 -1.81
CA THR A 267 -1.39 23.61 -3.25
C THR A 267 -0.52 24.77 -3.68
N GLY A 268 -0.88 26.00 -3.27
CA GLY A 268 -0.10 27.18 -3.60
C GLY A 268 1.33 27.11 -3.06
N TYR A 269 1.48 26.67 -1.82
CA TYR A 269 2.77 26.48 -1.15
C TYR A 269 3.64 25.46 -1.91
N ASP A 270 3.12 24.25 -2.11
CA ASP A 270 3.82 23.15 -2.78
C ASP A 270 4.20 23.50 -4.21
N ALA A 271 3.31 24.15 -4.97
CA ALA A 271 3.56 24.56 -6.35
C ALA A 271 4.72 25.55 -6.42
N LEU A 272 4.71 26.58 -5.57
CA LEU A 272 5.79 27.56 -5.57
C LEU A 272 7.11 26.92 -5.14
N TRP A 273 7.09 26.18 -4.04
CA TRP A 273 8.28 25.54 -3.48
C TRP A 273 8.95 24.62 -4.50
N LEU A 274 8.16 23.83 -5.23
CA LEU A 274 8.62 22.92 -6.27
C LEU A 274 9.18 23.67 -7.49
N MET A 275 8.50 24.73 -7.95
CA MET A 275 8.97 25.55 -9.07
C MET A 275 10.30 26.25 -8.77
N VAL A 276 10.39 26.92 -7.62
CA VAL A 276 11.58 27.66 -7.21
C VAL A 276 12.76 26.71 -7.00
N SER A 277 12.54 25.56 -6.37
CA SER A 277 13.57 24.53 -6.22
C SER A 277 14.10 24.04 -7.58
N GLY A 278 13.22 23.90 -8.57
CA GLY A 278 13.62 23.59 -9.94
C GLY A 278 14.48 24.68 -10.58
N LEU A 279 14.03 25.94 -10.49
CA LEU A 279 14.74 27.10 -11.05
C LEU A 279 16.11 27.33 -10.40
N ALA A 280 16.20 27.17 -9.08
CA ALA A 280 17.45 27.28 -8.33
C ALA A 280 18.44 26.16 -8.71
N ALA A 281 17.96 24.97 -9.06
CA ALA A 281 18.79 23.88 -9.53
C ALA A 281 19.20 24.05 -11.00
N ASN A 282 18.35 24.66 -11.83
CA ASN A 282 18.63 24.93 -13.24
C ASN A 282 17.73 26.04 -13.82
N SER A 283 18.34 27.12 -14.30
CA SER A 283 17.62 28.24 -14.92
C SER A 283 17.34 28.05 -16.42
N ASP A 284 17.96 27.09 -17.10
CA ASP A 284 17.62 26.75 -18.49
C ASP A 284 16.29 26.00 -18.53
N ARG A 285 15.34 26.52 -19.30
CA ARG A 285 13.98 25.97 -19.44
C ARG A 285 13.94 24.51 -19.91
N ARG A 286 14.79 24.11 -20.86
CA ARG A 286 14.77 22.71 -21.34
C ARG A 286 15.26 21.78 -20.24
N ALA A 287 16.37 22.14 -19.63
CA ALA A 287 16.94 21.40 -18.52
C ALA A 287 16.06 21.46 -17.25
N LEU A 288 15.29 22.53 -17.03
CA LEU A 288 14.34 22.68 -15.91
C LEU A 288 13.28 21.59 -15.95
N SER A 289 12.68 21.34 -17.12
CA SER A 289 11.66 20.30 -17.26
C SER A 289 12.22 18.92 -16.94
N ASP A 290 13.40 18.59 -17.48
CA ASP A 290 14.04 17.28 -17.24
C ASP A 290 14.47 17.15 -15.77
N ARG A 291 15.01 18.23 -15.19
CA ARG A 291 15.41 18.28 -13.79
C ARG A 291 14.21 18.07 -12.87
N MET A 292 13.15 18.85 -13.03
CA MET A 292 11.96 18.76 -12.17
C MET A 292 11.31 17.37 -12.21
N GLN A 293 11.35 16.66 -13.34
CA GLN A 293 10.82 15.29 -13.45
C GLN A 293 11.58 14.27 -12.58
N THR A 294 12.88 14.47 -12.39
CA THR A 294 13.74 13.63 -11.53
C THR A 294 13.73 14.06 -10.06
N MET A 295 13.34 15.31 -9.78
CA MET A 295 13.31 15.83 -8.41
C MET A 295 12.21 15.18 -7.57
N ARG A 296 12.52 14.99 -6.29
CA ARG A 296 11.58 14.62 -5.24
C ARG A 296 11.77 15.61 -4.12
N ILE A 297 10.70 16.31 -3.75
CA ILE A 297 10.75 17.38 -2.75
C ILE A 297 9.66 17.14 -1.74
N GLU A 298 10.02 17.14 -0.46
CA GLU A 298 9.05 17.07 0.62
C GLU A 298 8.38 18.44 0.82
N GLY A 299 7.12 18.52 0.41
CA GLY A 299 6.24 19.66 0.62
C GLY A 299 5.36 19.52 1.86
N VAL A 300 4.40 20.44 2.01
CA VAL A 300 3.47 20.47 3.15
C VAL A 300 2.36 19.43 3.04
N ARG A 301 2.20 18.81 1.86
CA ARG A 301 1.26 17.69 1.61
C ARG A 301 1.97 16.37 1.28
N GLY A 302 3.26 16.27 1.61
CA GLY A 302 4.08 15.06 1.46
C GLY A 302 5.10 15.14 0.34
N LEU A 303 5.61 13.99 -0.09
CA LEU A 303 6.65 13.89 -1.12
C LEU A 303 6.09 14.19 -2.51
N LEU A 304 6.47 15.33 -3.07
CA LEU A 304 6.05 15.82 -4.37
C LEU A 304 6.93 15.27 -5.49
N SER A 305 6.31 15.00 -6.64
CA SER A 305 7.00 14.70 -7.89
C SER A 305 6.33 15.42 -9.05
N CYS A 306 7.14 15.78 -10.06
CA CYS A 306 6.65 16.39 -11.29
C CYS A 306 6.72 15.42 -12.46
N ARG A 307 5.86 15.67 -13.45
CA ARG A 307 5.94 15.09 -14.80
C ARG A 307 5.68 16.16 -15.85
N ALA A 308 6.24 15.99 -17.04
CA ALA A 308 5.84 16.78 -18.19
C ALA A 308 4.54 16.22 -18.80
N GLU A 309 3.55 17.08 -19.06
CA GLU A 309 2.34 16.70 -19.77
C GLU A 309 1.92 17.81 -20.74
N ARG A 310 1.80 17.51 -22.04
CA ARG A 310 1.27 18.44 -23.07
C ARG A 310 1.89 19.85 -23.05
N GLY A 311 3.17 19.96 -22.72
CA GLY A 311 3.92 21.22 -22.72
C GLY A 311 3.81 22.05 -21.43
N GLN A 312 3.32 21.45 -20.35
CA GLN A 312 3.37 22.01 -18.98
C GLN A 312 3.98 20.98 -18.03
N LEU A 313 4.42 21.44 -16.88
CA LEU A 313 4.77 20.59 -15.75
C LEU A 313 3.53 20.38 -14.90
N VAL A 314 3.37 19.16 -14.43
CA VAL A 314 2.25 18.75 -13.60
C VAL A 314 2.81 18.09 -12.37
N PHE A 315 2.27 18.45 -11.21
CA PHE A 315 2.50 17.73 -9.97
C PHE A 315 1.18 17.26 -9.38
N SER A 316 1.27 16.27 -8.52
CA SER A 316 0.15 15.80 -7.71
C SER A 316 0.70 15.46 -6.34
N PRO A 317 0.00 15.83 -5.23
CA PRO A 317 0.30 15.25 -3.94
C PRO A 317 0.29 13.73 -4.03
N PRO A 318 1.11 13.04 -3.23
CA PRO A 318 1.04 11.60 -3.16
C PRO A 318 -0.36 11.19 -2.69
N TRP A 319 -0.90 10.13 -3.29
CA TRP A 319 -2.10 9.52 -2.76
C TRP A 319 -1.78 8.85 -1.42
N THR A 320 -2.66 9.05 -0.46
CA THR A 320 -2.54 8.51 0.90
C THR A 320 -3.73 7.61 1.17
N LEU A 321 -3.49 6.49 1.85
CA LEU A 321 -4.54 5.68 2.43
C LEU A 321 -4.85 6.22 3.83
N TRP A 322 -6.11 6.48 4.10
CA TRP A 322 -6.62 6.95 5.37
C TRP A 322 -7.51 5.89 5.98
N THR A 323 -7.50 5.78 7.30
CA THR A 323 -8.58 5.09 8.03
C THR A 323 -9.63 6.11 8.44
N VAL A 324 -10.89 5.71 8.41
CA VAL A 324 -12.04 6.52 8.81
C VAL A 324 -12.75 5.80 9.94
N ARG A 325 -12.76 6.42 11.12
CA ARG A 325 -13.44 5.91 12.32
C ARG A 325 -14.24 7.01 12.97
N LYS A 326 -15.52 6.75 13.27
CA LYS A 326 -16.42 7.71 13.93
C LYS A 326 -16.42 9.10 13.23
N GLY A 327 -16.34 9.10 11.89
CA GLY A 327 -16.28 10.32 11.07
C GLY A 327 -14.92 11.03 11.03
N LYS A 328 -13.91 10.57 11.77
CA LYS A 328 -12.54 11.11 11.76
C LYS A 328 -11.67 10.31 10.79
N ALA A 329 -11.02 11.01 9.86
CA ALA A 329 -10.02 10.43 8.97
C ALA A 329 -8.62 10.63 9.54
N THR A 330 -7.83 9.56 9.65
CA THR A 330 -6.40 9.62 10.03
C THR A 330 -5.53 8.96 8.96
N PRO A 331 -4.34 9.51 8.64
CA PRO A 331 -3.45 8.88 7.67
C PRO A 331 -3.02 7.51 8.18
N LEU A 332 -3.16 6.49 7.33
CA LEU A 332 -2.74 5.12 7.63
C LEU A 332 -1.42 4.80 6.92
N LEU A 333 -1.31 5.16 5.64
CA LEU A 333 -0.10 5.00 4.82
C LEU A 333 0.18 6.31 4.06
N PRO A 334 1.01 7.22 4.58
CA PRO A 334 1.35 8.46 3.89
C PRO A 334 2.24 8.21 2.66
N GLY A 335 2.12 9.03 1.62
CA GLY A 335 3.19 9.18 0.63
C GLY A 335 3.30 8.11 -0.47
N ILE A 336 2.20 7.54 -0.96
CA ILE A 336 2.23 6.36 -1.85
C ILE A 336 2.40 6.76 -3.34
N GLY A 337 2.95 7.94 -3.61
CA GLY A 337 3.20 8.45 -4.97
C GLY A 337 4.69 8.47 -5.30
N GLY A 338 5.18 7.45 -6.01
CA GLY A 338 6.56 7.42 -6.47
C GLY A 338 7.07 5.99 -6.63
N THR A 339 7.77 5.75 -7.74
CA THR A 339 8.45 4.50 -8.13
C THR A 339 9.56 4.04 -7.17
N GLY A 340 9.59 4.55 -5.94
CA GLY A 340 10.71 4.40 -4.99
C GLY A 340 10.43 3.58 -3.74
N LEU A 341 9.18 3.17 -3.47
CA LEU A 341 8.96 2.03 -2.57
C LEU A 341 9.29 0.76 -3.36
N THR A 342 10.58 0.56 -3.63
CA THR A 342 11.08 -0.80 -3.70
C THR A 342 10.68 -1.38 -2.35
N PRO A 343 9.83 -2.42 -2.25
CA PRO A 343 9.81 -3.20 -1.00
C PRO A 343 11.29 -3.47 -0.71
N PRO A 344 11.82 -3.17 0.48
CA PRO A 344 13.25 -3.24 0.72
C PRO A 344 13.74 -4.58 0.17
N ARG A 345 14.44 -4.53 -0.97
CA ARG A 345 15.07 -5.69 -1.57
C ARG A 345 16.28 -5.89 -0.69
N PHE A 346 16.05 -6.52 0.45
CA PHE A 346 17.15 -6.93 1.30
C PHE A 346 18.07 -7.80 0.46
N ALA A 347 19.36 -7.58 0.67
CA ALA A 347 20.40 -8.32 -0.01
C ALA A 347 20.06 -9.82 0.05
N LYS A 348 20.14 -10.49 -1.10
CA LYS A 348 20.27 -11.95 -1.15
C LYS A 348 21.32 -12.35 -0.10
N GLY A 349 20.89 -12.91 1.03
CA GLY A 349 21.80 -13.35 2.09
C GLY A 349 21.50 -12.91 3.53
N ALA A 350 20.48 -12.09 3.80
CA ALA A 350 19.98 -11.98 5.19
C ALA A 350 19.40 -13.34 5.59
N ARG A 351 20.03 -14.03 6.55
CA ARG A 351 19.53 -15.31 7.05
C ARG A 351 18.25 -15.05 7.84
N ASP A 352 17.15 -15.64 7.40
CA ASP A 352 15.91 -15.76 8.18
C ASP A 352 16.19 -16.63 9.42
N THR A 353 16.63 -16.02 10.50
CA THR A 353 16.70 -16.70 11.80
C THR A 353 15.33 -16.59 12.45
N ALA A 354 14.59 -17.70 12.45
CA ALA A 354 13.35 -17.87 13.21
C ALA A 354 13.64 -17.89 14.72
N GLU A 355 14.07 -16.77 15.28
CA GLU A 355 14.08 -16.55 16.74
C GLU A 355 12.71 -16.05 17.19
N PHE A 356 12.38 -16.28 18.46
CA PHE A 356 11.13 -15.77 19.05
C PHE A 356 11.19 -14.23 19.04
N GLY A 357 10.19 -13.58 18.44
CA GLY A 357 10.19 -12.11 18.26
C GLY A 357 10.96 -11.60 17.02
N VAL A 358 11.62 -12.45 16.24
CA VAL A 358 12.08 -12.05 14.90
C VAL A 358 10.91 -12.22 13.93
N PRO A 359 10.50 -11.16 13.21
CA PRO A 359 9.46 -11.28 12.20
C PRO A 359 9.91 -12.35 11.19
N PHE A 360 9.08 -13.37 10.91
CA PHE A 360 9.22 -14.03 9.60
C PHE A 360 9.17 -12.92 8.56
N GLY A 361 10.00 -13.07 7.53
CA GLY A 361 10.34 -12.04 6.56
C GLY A 361 9.15 -11.21 6.04
N TYR A 362 9.47 -10.17 5.29
CA TYR A 362 8.47 -9.26 4.71
C TYR A 362 7.53 -9.94 3.68
N ASP A 363 7.71 -11.23 3.46
CA ASP A 363 7.04 -12.03 2.47
C ASP A 363 5.59 -12.30 2.89
N ARG A 364 4.67 -11.75 2.10
CA ARG A 364 3.24 -12.04 2.15
C ARG A 364 2.95 -13.31 1.34
N SER A 365 1.70 -13.75 1.38
CA SER A 365 1.18 -14.91 0.64
C SER A 365 1.55 -14.96 -0.86
N ASN A 366 1.79 -13.81 -1.53
CA ASN A 366 2.22 -13.75 -2.94
C ASN A 366 3.69 -14.05 -3.19
N ALA A 367 4.55 -14.06 -2.18
CA ALA A 367 5.96 -14.41 -2.37
C ALA A 367 6.10 -15.87 -2.84
N PHE A 368 5.10 -16.70 -2.53
CA PHE A 368 5.06 -18.12 -2.83
C PHE A 368 4.52 -18.37 -4.25
N GLU A 369 5.43 -18.68 -5.18
CA GLU A 369 5.10 -18.99 -6.56
C GLU A 369 5.09 -20.51 -6.82
N LEU A 370 4.15 -20.95 -7.66
CA LEU A 370 4.10 -22.34 -8.12
C LEU A 370 5.18 -22.58 -9.19
N GLU A 371 6.04 -23.57 -8.96
CA GLU A 371 7.13 -23.93 -9.87
C GLU A 371 6.66 -24.90 -10.97
N LYS A 372 7.23 -24.81 -12.17
CA LYS A 372 6.92 -25.78 -13.23
C LYS A 372 7.52 -27.14 -12.90
N GLY A 373 6.77 -28.21 -13.17
CA GLY A 373 7.24 -29.58 -12.97
C GLY A 373 7.20 -30.07 -11.52
N THR A 374 6.54 -29.33 -10.63
CA THR A 374 6.21 -29.76 -9.27
C THR A 374 4.72 -30.12 -9.16
N GLN A 375 4.37 -30.87 -8.12
CA GLN A 375 3.00 -30.99 -7.65
C GLN A 375 2.57 -29.65 -7.05
N TRP A 376 1.45 -29.09 -7.51
CA TRP A 376 0.96 -27.81 -7.02
C TRP A 376 0.01 -28.02 -5.86
N VAL A 377 0.24 -27.28 -4.77
CA VAL A 377 -0.63 -27.26 -3.59
C VAL A 377 -1.14 -25.85 -3.40
N VAL A 378 -2.45 -25.68 -3.47
CA VAL A 378 -3.12 -24.40 -3.25
C VAL A 378 -3.74 -24.40 -1.86
N VAL A 379 -3.22 -23.55 -0.98
CA VAL A 379 -3.68 -23.43 0.40
C VAL A 379 -4.61 -22.22 0.53
N GLY A 380 -5.78 -22.39 1.11
CA GLY A 380 -6.70 -21.29 1.37
C GLY A 380 -7.62 -21.57 2.55
N TYR A 381 -8.40 -20.57 2.95
CA TYR A 381 -9.42 -20.73 3.98
C TYR A 381 -10.68 -21.41 3.45
N GLY A 382 -11.41 -22.06 4.36
CA GLY A 382 -12.73 -22.63 4.07
C GLY A 382 -13.75 -21.58 3.67
N THR A 383 -14.73 -21.98 2.86
CA THR A 383 -15.95 -21.21 2.62
C THR A 383 -16.92 -21.34 3.80
N PRO A 384 -18.02 -20.56 3.86
CA PRO A 384 -19.04 -20.73 4.90
C PRO A 384 -19.59 -22.17 4.99
N GLU A 385 -19.66 -22.89 3.87
CA GLU A 385 -20.10 -24.29 3.81
C GLU A 385 -19.03 -25.27 4.35
N GLU A 386 -17.77 -24.85 4.41
CA GLU A 386 -16.64 -25.67 4.89
C GLU A 386 -16.27 -25.36 6.35
N SER A 387 -17.03 -24.49 7.03
CA SER A 387 -16.72 -23.87 8.32
C SER A 387 -15.43 -23.03 8.28
N THR A 388 -15.54 -21.75 8.62
CA THR A 388 -14.41 -20.81 8.57
C THR A 388 -13.62 -20.79 9.88
N ILE A 389 -12.37 -20.35 9.83
CA ILE A 389 -11.51 -20.11 11.03
C ILE A 389 -11.96 -18.88 11.86
N ASP A 390 -12.95 -18.11 11.41
CA ASP A 390 -13.29 -16.81 12.00
C ASP A 390 -13.70 -16.88 13.47
N GLU A 391 -14.44 -17.91 13.87
CA GLU A 391 -14.82 -18.12 15.27
C GLU A 391 -13.60 -18.45 16.14
N ASP A 392 -12.65 -19.22 15.62
CA ASP A 392 -11.44 -19.57 16.34
C ASP A 392 -10.53 -18.34 16.53
N LEU A 393 -10.37 -17.51 15.49
CA LEU A 393 -9.61 -16.26 15.60
C LEU A 393 -10.22 -15.32 16.63
N ASP A 394 -11.56 -15.26 16.71
CA ASP A 394 -12.22 -14.46 17.72
C ASP A 394 -11.97 -14.98 19.14
N VAL A 395 -12.04 -16.29 19.37
CA VAL A 395 -11.73 -16.85 20.70
C VAL A 395 -10.27 -16.60 21.08
N LEU A 396 -9.34 -16.70 20.11
CA LEU A 396 -7.93 -16.37 20.31
C LEU A 396 -7.64 -14.87 20.48
N GLY A 397 -8.66 -14.00 20.37
CA GLY A 397 -8.47 -12.56 20.44
C GLY A 397 -7.75 -11.96 19.24
N LEU A 398 -7.73 -12.67 18.10
CA LEU A 398 -7.11 -12.27 16.83
C LEU A 398 -8.13 -11.78 15.78
N SER A 399 -9.38 -11.54 16.19
CA SER A 399 -10.43 -11.00 15.33
C SER A 399 -11.18 -9.87 16.02
N THR A 400 -11.49 -8.83 15.25
CA THR A 400 -12.34 -7.72 15.66
C THR A 400 -13.82 -7.97 15.40
N ARG A 401 -14.19 -9.18 14.92
CA ARG A 401 -15.55 -9.55 14.47
C ARG A 401 -16.10 -8.57 13.42
N GLY A 402 -15.22 -8.05 12.56
CA GLY A 402 -15.57 -7.10 11.51
C GLY A 402 -15.69 -5.63 11.95
N ALA A 403 -15.26 -5.26 13.16
CA ALA A 403 -15.11 -3.85 13.53
C ALA A 403 -13.98 -3.17 12.73
N SER A 404 -12.92 -3.93 12.41
CA SER A 404 -11.84 -3.58 11.49
C SER A 404 -11.58 -4.73 10.49
N PRO A 405 -12.33 -4.80 9.38
CA PRO A 405 -12.17 -5.92 8.45
C PRO A 405 -10.81 -6.00 7.75
N LEU A 406 -10.06 -4.89 7.63
CA LEU A 406 -8.71 -4.97 7.07
C LEU A 406 -7.75 -5.59 8.07
N LEU A 407 -7.92 -5.32 9.37
CA LEU A 407 -7.13 -5.95 10.41
C LEU A 407 -7.40 -7.46 10.44
N ASP A 408 -8.67 -7.87 10.45
CA ASP A 408 -9.08 -9.28 10.39
C ASP A 408 -8.50 -9.98 9.13
N HIS A 409 -8.55 -9.30 7.97
CA HIS A 409 -7.93 -9.77 6.73
C HIS A 409 -6.41 -9.91 6.85
N LEU A 410 -5.71 -8.91 7.39
CA LEU A 410 -4.26 -8.94 7.52
C LEU A 410 -3.77 -10.00 8.52
N VAL A 411 -4.55 -10.30 9.57
CA VAL A 411 -4.26 -11.43 10.46
C VAL A 411 -4.29 -12.74 9.67
N LYS A 412 -5.35 -12.96 8.89
CA LYS A 412 -5.47 -14.15 8.03
C LYS A 412 -4.34 -14.21 7.00
N GLU A 413 -3.99 -13.11 6.34
CA GLU A 413 -2.87 -13.08 5.41
C GLU A 413 -1.52 -13.41 6.07
N GLU A 414 -1.29 -12.92 7.28
CA GLU A 414 -0.08 -13.24 8.05
C GLU A 414 -0.03 -14.72 8.44
N LEU A 415 -1.15 -15.28 8.91
CA LEU A 415 -1.26 -16.71 9.21
C LEU A 415 -0.99 -17.55 7.97
N LEU A 416 -1.63 -17.23 6.84
CA LEU A 416 -1.51 -17.99 5.60
C LEU A 416 -0.10 -17.93 5.01
N ALA A 417 0.55 -16.76 5.02
CA ALA A 417 1.95 -16.63 4.60
C ALA A 417 2.88 -17.52 5.43
N ARG A 418 2.66 -17.59 6.74
CA ARG A 418 3.46 -18.42 7.66
C ARG A 418 3.19 -19.90 7.49
N ILE A 419 1.93 -20.28 7.26
CA ILE A 419 1.56 -21.66 6.91
C ILE A 419 2.34 -22.09 5.68
N LEU A 420 2.31 -21.29 4.61
CA LEU A 420 3.07 -21.57 3.39
C LEU A 420 4.57 -21.68 3.62
N ALA A 421 5.15 -20.76 4.38
CA ALA A 421 6.59 -20.74 4.67
C ALA A 421 7.02 -22.01 5.43
N ILE A 422 6.35 -22.29 6.55
CA ILE A 422 6.70 -23.42 7.43
C ILE A 422 6.44 -24.75 6.72
N THR A 423 5.29 -24.90 6.04
CA THR A 423 4.99 -26.10 5.26
C THR A 423 6.04 -26.27 4.14
N SER A 424 6.42 -25.21 3.42
CA SER A 424 7.47 -25.29 2.39
C SER A 424 8.79 -25.80 2.94
N GLN A 425 9.20 -25.31 4.12
CA GLN A 425 10.41 -25.80 4.81
C GLN A 425 10.30 -27.28 5.18
N LYS A 426 9.11 -27.79 5.52
CA LYS A 426 8.90 -29.23 5.80
C LYS A 426 9.13 -30.09 4.55
N PHE A 427 8.90 -29.54 3.38
CA PHE A 427 9.25 -30.16 2.10
C PHE A 427 10.63 -29.75 1.57
N LEU A 428 11.52 -29.31 2.47
CA LEU A 428 12.92 -28.99 2.22
C LEU A 428 13.13 -27.86 1.21
N ARG A 429 12.23 -26.88 1.19
CA ARG A 429 12.31 -25.64 0.40
C ARG A 429 12.78 -24.48 1.28
N ASN A 430 13.11 -23.34 0.67
CA ASN A 430 13.40 -22.11 1.40
C ASN A 430 12.13 -21.53 2.05
N GLY A 431 12.31 -20.58 2.97
CA GLY A 431 11.20 -19.89 3.66
C GLY A 431 10.30 -19.08 2.73
N ASP A 432 10.85 -18.58 1.61
CA ASP A 432 10.12 -17.91 0.52
C ASP A 432 9.42 -18.89 -0.44
N GLY A 433 9.51 -20.20 -0.16
CA GLY A 433 8.94 -21.25 -0.98
C GLY A 433 9.77 -21.65 -2.20
N THR A 434 10.93 -21.05 -2.46
CA THR A 434 11.79 -21.42 -3.59
C THR A 434 12.47 -22.78 -3.37
N SER A 435 12.67 -23.54 -4.45
CA SER A 435 13.33 -24.85 -4.38
C SER A 435 14.85 -24.75 -4.19
N ILE A 436 15.41 -25.75 -3.51
CA ILE A 436 16.83 -26.00 -3.38
C ILE A 436 17.17 -27.22 -4.26
N PRO A 437 17.93 -27.03 -5.36
CA PRO A 437 18.25 -28.12 -6.29
C PRO A 437 18.93 -29.31 -5.60
N GLY A 438 18.45 -30.51 -5.91
CA GLY A 438 18.91 -31.78 -5.32
C GLY A 438 18.49 -32.02 -3.88
N LYS A 439 17.70 -31.13 -3.26
CA LYS A 439 17.24 -31.27 -1.87
C LYS A 439 15.73 -31.19 -1.71
N SER A 440 15.08 -30.22 -2.35
CA SER A 440 13.63 -30.03 -2.22
C SER A 440 12.85 -31.12 -2.93
N PHE A 441 11.74 -31.55 -2.35
CA PHE A 441 10.76 -32.36 -3.07
C PHE A 441 10.12 -31.56 -4.21
N ARG A 442 9.68 -32.24 -5.27
CA ARG A 442 8.99 -31.61 -6.42
C ARG A 442 7.54 -31.26 -6.07
N ILE A 443 7.37 -30.38 -5.10
CA ILE A 443 6.09 -29.85 -4.63
C ILE A 443 6.25 -28.35 -4.36
N SER A 444 5.24 -27.55 -4.67
CA SER A 444 5.26 -26.10 -4.40
C SER A 444 3.90 -25.65 -3.89
N PHE A 445 3.92 -24.66 -3.00
CA PHE A 445 2.75 -24.15 -2.29
C PHE A 445 2.47 -22.72 -2.72
N ALA A 446 1.20 -22.35 -2.82
CA ALA A 446 0.75 -20.98 -3.06
C ALA A 446 -0.69 -20.79 -2.56
N THR A 447 -1.18 -19.56 -2.53
CA THR A 447 -2.60 -19.27 -2.22
C THR A 447 -3.51 -19.27 -3.44
N HIS A 448 -2.93 -19.08 -4.63
CA HIS A 448 -3.66 -18.94 -5.88
C HIS A 448 -2.98 -19.69 -7.02
N LEU A 449 -3.79 -20.08 -7.99
CA LEU A 449 -3.28 -20.64 -9.24
C LEU A 449 -2.88 -19.51 -10.18
N PRO A 450 -1.79 -19.67 -10.95
CA PRO A 450 -1.48 -18.73 -12.00
C PRO A 450 -2.59 -18.76 -13.07
N PRO A 451 -2.97 -17.60 -13.65
CA PRO A 451 -4.01 -17.45 -14.69
C PRO A 451 -3.97 -18.47 -15.83
N LYS A 452 -2.76 -18.94 -16.15
CA LYS A 452 -2.47 -19.80 -17.31
C LYS A 452 -2.03 -21.21 -16.90
N ALA A 453 -2.34 -21.63 -15.68
CA ALA A 453 -2.17 -22.99 -15.19
C ALA A 453 -2.85 -24.00 -16.15
N LYS A 454 -2.08 -24.63 -17.04
CA LYS A 454 -2.51 -25.76 -17.87
C LYS A 454 -1.61 -26.95 -17.59
N GLY A 455 -2.19 -28.06 -17.16
CA GLY A 455 -1.51 -29.37 -17.13
C GLY A 455 -0.77 -29.77 -15.84
N GLY A 456 -0.84 -28.99 -14.76
CA GLY A 456 -0.36 -29.44 -13.44
C GLY A 456 -1.43 -30.25 -12.68
N ARG A 457 -1.04 -31.36 -12.03
CA ARG A 457 -1.90 -31.96 -10.99
C ARG A 457 -1.91 -31.00 -9.81
N MET A 458 -3.10 -30.69 -9.32
CA MET A 458 -3.31 -29.70 -8.26
C MET A 458 -3.94 -30.38 -7.07
N TRP A 459 -3.43 -30.08 -5.89
CA TRP A 459 -4.07 -30.39 -4.63
C TRP A 459 -4.57 -29.11 -3.99
N ARG A 460 -5.75 -29.18 -3.38
CA ARG A 460 -6.36 -28.10 -2.62
C ARG A 460 -6.23 -28.43 -1.14
N VAL A 461 -5.66 -27.50 -0.37
CA VAL A 461 -5.65 -27.54 1.08
C VAL A 461 -6.57 -26.45 1.60
N VAL A 462 -7.46 -26.81 2.52
CA VAL A 462 -8.41 -25.90 3.14
C VAL A 462 -8.14 -25.81 4.63
N VAL A 463 -7.87 -24.61 5.13
CA VAL A 463 -7.86 -24.30 6.56
C VAL A 463 -9.29 -23.98 6.99
N ALA A 464 -9.92 -24.94 7.67
CA ALA A 464 -11.32 -24.92 8.08
C ALA A 464 -11.43 -24.76 9.61
N GLY A 465 -12.62 -24.39 10.10
CA GLY A 465 -12.94 -24.23 11.52
C GLY A 465 -12.88 -25.54 12.31
N ASP A 466 -14.04 -26.17 12.52
CA ASP A 466 -14.18 -27.31 13.43
C ASP A 466 -14.36 -28.66 12.71
N ASP A 467 -13.74 -29.68 13.29
CA ASP A 467 -14.04 -31.10 13.11
C ASP A 467 -13.87 -31.76 14.47
N PRO A 468 -14.92 -32.40 15.02
CA PRO A 468 -14.90 -32.90 16.40
C PRO A 468 -13.93 -34.07 16.61
N GLU A 469 -13.43 -34.70 15.55
CA GLU A 469 -12.70 -35.97 15.63
C GLU A 469 -11.25 -35.87 15.15
N ALA A 470 -10.84 -34.79 14.48
CA ALA A 470 -9.53 -34.72 13.85
C ALA A 470 -8.94 -33.31 13.78
N GLY A 471 -7.60 -33.22 13.86
CA GLY A 471 -6.85 -32.01 13.52
C GLY A 471 -6.78 -31.75 12.01
N GLY A 472 -6.87 -32.80 11.19
CA GLY A 472 -6.88 -32.71 9.73
C GLY A 472 -7.42 -33.99 9.07
N ARG A 473 -7.79 -33.89 7.80
CA ARG A 473 -8.22 -35.03 6.96
C ARG A 473 -7.76 -34.83 5.52
N ALA A 474 -7.12 -35.85 4.96
CA ALA A 474 -6.75 -35.91 3.54
C ALA A 474 -7.68 -36.84 2.75
N PHE A 475 -7.98 -36.45 1.52
CA PHE A 475 -8.79 -37.19 0.56
C PHE A 475 -7.98 -37.43 -0.72
N PRO A 476 -7.08 -38.43 -0.75
CA PRO A 476 -6.15 -38.65 -1.88
C PRO A 476 -6.84 -38.77 -3.24
N GLY A 477 -8.03 -39.38 -3.29
CA GLY A 477 -8.80 -39.55 -4.53
C GLY A 477 -9.30 -38.25 -5.17
N SER A 478 -9.51 -37.19 -4.38
CA SER A 478 -9.94 -35.87 -4.88
C SER A 478 -8.81 -34.84 -4.89
N GLY A 479 -7.66 -35.14 -4.28
CA GLY A 479 -6.58 -34.18 -4.10
C GLY A 479 -6.93 -33.06 -3.11
N LEU A 480 -7.90 -33.29 -2.22
CA LEU A 480 -8.32 -32.34 -1.19
C LEU A 480 -7.72 -32.73 0.15
N ALA A 481 -7.21 -31.75 0.89
CA ALA A 481 -6.90 -31.88 2.31
C ALA A 481 -7.57 -30.76 3.11
N LYS A 482 -7.94 -31.06 4.35
CA LYS A 482 -8.51 -30.11 5.30
C LYS A 482 -7.67 -30.09 6.57
N THR A 483 -7.38 -28.90 7.07
CA THR A 483 -6.74 -28.66 8.36
C THR A 483 -7.74 -27.92 9.24
N PHE A 484 -8.08 -28.50 10.39
CA PHE A 484 -9.12 -28.00 11.29
C PHE A 484 -8.51 -27.18 12.41
N SER A 485 -8.81 -25.89 12.41
CA SER A 485 -8.21 -24.88 13.28
C SER A 485 -8.70 -24.95 14.72
N THR A 486 -9.92 -25.46 14.93
CA THR A 486 -10.55 -25.54 16.24
C THR A 486 -9.87 -26.55 17.15
N PHE A 487 -9.43 -27.69 16.60
CA PHE A 487 -8.67 -28.69 17.36
C PHE A 487 -7.41 -28.06 17.97
N LEU A 488 -6.61 -27.37 17.15
CA LEU A 488 -5.38 -26.71 17.59
C LEU A 488 -5.66 -25.58 18.59
N ARG A 489 -6.71 -24.78 18.35
CA ARG A 489 -7.14 -23.75 19.29
C ARG A 489 -7.42 -24.35 20.67
N ARG A 490 -8.36 -25.30 20.76
CA ARG A 490 -8.85 -25.87 22.03
C ARG A 490 -7.75 -26.59 22.82
N THR A 491 -6.85 -27.27 22.11
CA THR A 491 -5.85 -28.14 22.75
C THR A 491 -4.57 -27.40 23.15
N ILE A 492 -4.15 -26.37 22.39
CA ILE A 492 -2.84 -25.75 22.57
C ILE A 492 -2.96 -24.26 22.89
N TYR A 493 -3.70 -23.48 22.10
CA TYR A 493 -3.53 -22.01 22.07
C TYR A 493 -4.61 -21.22 22.83
N GLU A 494 -5.74 -21.81 23.18
CA GLU A 494 -6.84 -21.09 23.85
C GLU A 494 -6.43 -20.47 25.19
N LYS A 495 -5.50 -21.11 25.91
CA LYS A 495 -4.95 -20.58 27.17
C LYS A 495 -4.06 -19.36 26.98
N ASP A 496 -3.50 -19.19 25.78
CA ASP A 496 -2.61 -18.10 25.39
C ASP A 496 -3.34 -17.07 24.51
N ALA A 497 -4.68 -17.08 24.52
CA ALA A 497 -5.50 -16.13 23.79
C ALA A 497 -5.12 -14.69 24.18
N LEU A 498 -5.18 -13.79 23.19
CA LEU A 498 -4.79 -12.40 23.37
C LEU A 498 -5.80 -11.67 24.27
N ASP A 499 -5.30 -11.13 25.39
CA ASP A 499 -6.07 -10.29 26.32
C ASP A 499 -5.28 -8.98 26.63
N PRO A 500 -5.80 -7.78 26.27
CA PRO A 500 -7.06 -7.54 25.57
C PRO A 500 -7.05 -8.12 24.15
N LYS A 501 -8.23 -8.42 23.58
CA LYS A 501 -8.34 -8.84 22.17
C LYS A 501 -7.77 -7.78 21.22
N ILE A 502 -7.53 -8.17 19.97
CA ILE A 502 -7.08 -7.25 18.94
C ILE A 502 -8.12 -6.16 18.70
N GLU A 503 -7.67 -4.93 18.58
CA GLU A 503 -8.49 -3.75 18.35
C GLU A 503 -8.03 -3.03 17.08
N PRO A 504 -8.88 -2.16 16.49
CA PRO A 504 -8.48 -1.42 15.29
C PRO A 504 -7.14 -0.65 15.44
N ASP A 505 -6.76 -0.23 16.64
CA ASP A 505 -5.48 0.44 16.90
C ASP A 505 -4.24 -0.46 16.75
N ASP A 506 -4.41 -1.79 16.69
CA ASP A 506 -3.36 -2.75 16.39
C ASP A 506 -3.03 -2.85 14.88
N LEU A 507 -3.84 -2.23 14.00
CA LEU A 507 -3.65 -2.27 12.53
C LEU A 507 -2.24 -1.85 12.06
N PRO A 508 -1.59 -0.80 12.61
CA PRO A 508 -0.22 -0.45 12.27
C PRO A 508 0.80 -1.57 12.52
N TYR A 509 0.59 -2.44 13.52
CA TYR A 509 1.48 -3.57 13.81
C TYR A 509 1.55 -4.56 12.64
N LEU A 510 0.42 -4.83 12.00
CA LEU A 510 0.37 -5.74 10.84
C LEU A 510 0.75 -5.05 9.53
N LEU A 511 0.54 -3.74 9.41
CA LEU A 511 0.95 -2.98 8.22
C LEU A 511 2.45 -2.69 8.16
N ARG A 512 3.14 -2.86 9.30
CA ARG A 512 4.57 -2.59 9.48
C ARG A 512 4.96 -1.22 8.88
N SER A 513 4.06 -0.23 9.02
CA SER A 513 4.05 1.00 8.23
C SER A 513 4.79 2.18 8.83
N MET A 514 5.36 2.01 10.03
CA MET A 514 6.00 3.09 10.77
C MET A 514 7.33 2.58 11.27
N GLU A 515 8.38 2.86 10.49
CA GLU A 515 9.72 3.05 11.04
C GLU A 515 9.56 4.08 12.20
N GLU A 516 9.96 3.73 13.42
CA GLU A 516 10.11 4.67 14.56
C GLU A 516 8.82 5.21 15.24
N LEU A 517 7.97 4.34 15.80
CA LEU A 517 7.10 4.78 16.89
C LEU A 517 7.41 4.03 18.19
N ALA A 518 7.44 4.79 19.27
CA ALA A 518 7.50 4.37 20.67
C ALA A 518 6.22 3.60 21.06
N TYR A 519 5.98 2.49 20.38
CA TYR A 519 4.84 1.62 20.62
C TYR A 519 5.10 0.67 21.78
N ASP A 520 4.01 0.12 22.31
CA ASP A 520 4.02 -0.96 23.27
C ASP A 520 4.64 -2.22 22.64
N LYS A 521 5.96 -2.35 22.82
CA LYS A 521 6.77 -3.46 22.32
C LYS A 521 6.21 -4.81 22.82
N LEU A 522 5.69 -4.85 24.05
CA LEU A 522 5.15 -6.07 24.63
C LEU A 522 3.89 -6.51 23.87
N ARG A 523 2.97 -5.58 23.59
CA ARG A 523 1.76 -5.86 22.80
C ARG A 523 2.08 -6.43 21.42
N MET A 524 3.05 -5.83 20.73
CA MET A 524 3.50 -6.31 19.42
C MET A 524 4.10 -7.72 19.50
N GLU A 525 4.94 -7.99 20.50
CA GLU A 525 5.55 -9.31 20.73
C GLU A 525 4.51 -10.39 21.05
N GLN A 526 3.49 -10.07 21.87
CA GLN A 526 2.37 -10.96 22.15
C GLN A 526 1.60 -11.33 20.89
N LEU A 527 1.20 -10.32 20.09
CA LEU A 527 0.48 -10.53 18.84
C LEU A 527 1.28 -11.41 17.87
N GLN A 528 2.57 -11.10 17.70
CA GLN A 528 3.47 -11.89 16.84
C GLN A 528 3.65 -13.31 17.35
N SER A 529 3.89 -13.49 18.65
CA SER A 529 4.05 -14.80 19.28
C SER A 529 2.84 -15.69 19.03
N LEU A 530 1.63 -15.19 19.28
CA LEU A 530 0.41 -15.96 19.11
C LEU A 530 0.16 -16.33 17.64
N ILE A 531 0.33 -15.38 16.71
CA ILE A 531 0.21 -15.65 15.27
C ILE A 531 1.25 -16.68 14.83
N ASN A 532 2.50 -16.59 15.31
CA ASN A 532 3.57 -17.52 14.96
C ASN A 532 3.27 -18.93 15.46
N GLY A 533 2.87 -19.05 16.73
CA GLY A 533 2.50 -20.31 17.34
C GLY A 533 1.37 -20.96 16.58
N TYR A 534 0.26 -20.22 16.40
CA TYR A 534 -0.94 -20.75 15.76
C TYR A 534 -0.72 -21.15 14.29
N ALA A 535 -0.01 -20.32 13.52
CA ALA A 535 0.39 -20.68 12.15
C ALA A 535 1.30 -21.90 12.12
N GLY A 536 2.21 -22.06 13.08
CA GLY A 536 3.09 -23.22 13.20
C GLY A 536 2.32 -24.53 13.37
N GLY A 537 1.32 -24.55 14.26
CA GLY A 537 0.44 -25.70 14.43
C GLY A 537 -0.33 -26.02 13.15
N LEU A 538 -0.95 -25.01 12.52
CA LEU A 538 -1.68 -25.17 11.26
C LEU A 538 -0.77 -25.68 10.12
N ALA A 539 0.47 -25.22 10.07
CA ALA A 539 1.44 -25.61 9.05
C ALA A 539 1.91 -27.06 9.19
N LEU A 540 2.11 -27.53 10.43
CA LEU A 540 2.48 -28.92 10.70
C LEU A 540 1.35 -29.86 10.30
N THR A 541 0.12 -29.55 10.69
CA THR A 541 -1.05 -30.32 10.25
C THR A 541 -1.22 -30.25 8.74
N THR A 542 -1.04 -29.09 8.13
CA THR A 542 -1.06 -28.95 6.66
C THR A 542 -0.01 -29.85 6.00
N ALA A 543 1.23 -29.88 6.52
CA ALA A 543 2.29 -30.73 6.00
C ALA A 543 1.98 -32.22 6.16
N HIS A 544 1.36 -32.60 7.27
CA HIS A 544 0.87 -33.96 7.54
C HIS A 544 -0.16 -34.40 6.49
N GLU A 545 -1.21 -33.60 6.28
CA GLU A 545 -2.27 -33.95 5.33
C GLU A 545 -1.77 -33.97 3.88
N VAL A 546 -0.87 -33.06 3.52
CA VAL A 546 -0.22 -33.10 2.20
C VAL A 546 0.68 -34.33 2.06
N GLY A 547 1.29 -34.80 3.15
CA GLY A 547 2.01 -36.07 3.20
C GLY A 547 1.10 -37.25 2.82
N HIS A 548 -0.13 -37.29 3.33
CA HIS A 548 -1.12 -38.29 2.92
C HIS A 548 -1.52 -38.18 1.45
N LEU A 549 -1.71 -36.97 0.92
CA LEU A 549 -1.94 -36.77 -0.52
C LEU A 549 -0.75 -37.27 -1.36
N ALA A 550 0.46 -37.18 -0.83
CA ALA A 550 1.68 -37.73 -1.40
C ALA A 550 1.88 -39.23 -1.13
N GLY A 551 0.88 -39.93 -0.58
CA GLY A 551 0.89 -41.38 -0.38
C GLY A 551 1.63 -41.86 0.86
N LEU A 552 1.88 -40.98 1.85
CA LEU A 552 2.45 -41.40 3.13
C LEU A 552 1.35 -41.99 4.05
N PRO A 553 1.60 -43.13 4.71
CA PRO A 553 0.79 -43.58 5.84
C PRO A 553 1.17 -42.78 7.11
N HIS A 554 0.42 -42.99 8.20
CA HIS A 554 0.93 -42.63 9.53
C HIS A 554 2.20 -43.43 9.82
N ILE A 555 3.21 -42.76 10.39
CA ILE A 555 4.48 -43.37 10.78
C ILE A 555 4.76 -42.96 12.22
N THR A 556 4.69 -43.92 13.14
CA THR A 556 4.82 -43.71 14.58
C THR A 556 6.21 -44.01 15.13
N SER A 557 7.17 -44.36 14.26
CA SER A 557 8.52 -44.77 14.65
C SER A 557 9.43 -43.63 15.08
N ASP A 558 9.17 -42.39 14.63
CA ASP A 558 9.87 -41.17 15.09
C ASP A 558 8.87 -40.29 15.86
N PRO A 559 9.09 -40.02 17.16
CA PRO A 559 8.24 -39.12 17.94
C PRO A 559 8.24 -37.68 17.40
N ARG A 560 9.30 -37.27 16.66
CA ARG A 560 9.39 -35.97 16.00
C ARG A 560 8.89 -35.99 14.55
N GLY A 561 8.43 -37.15 14.09
CA GLY A 561 7.92 -37.36 12.75
C GLY A 561 6.61 -36.61 12.53
N ILE A 562 6.52 -35.79 11.49
CA ILE A 562 5.28 -35.08 11.12
C ILE A 562 4.14 -36.07 10.90
N MET A 563 4.42 -37.28 10.40
CA MET A 563 3.42 -38.34 10.18
C MET A 563 3.03 -39.12 11.46
N ASN A 564 3.51 -38.71 12.65
CA ASN A 564 3.19 -39.34 13.92
C ASN A 564 2.00 -38.63 14.61
N VAL A 565 0.84 -39.28 14.61
CA VAL A 565 -0.40 -38.78 15.25
C VAL A 565 -0.46 -39.01 16.77
N ALA A 566 0.38 -39.89 17.33
CA ALA A 566 0.29 -40.27 18.75
C ALA A 566 0.91 -39.24 19.71
N GLU A 567 1.89 -38.46 19.24
CA GLU A 567 2.63 -37.47 20.04
C GLU A 567 2.58 -36.05 19.44
N GLY A 568 1.87 -35.86 18.31
CA GLY A 568 1.97 -34.66 17.47
C GLY A 568 1.27 -33.40 18.01
N GLY A 569 0.47 -33.49 19.07
CA GLY A 569 -0.10 -32.32 19.73
C GLY A 569 0.99 -31.49 20.40
N GLY A 570 1.36 -30.35 19.81
CA GLY A 570 2.35 -29.44 20.39
C GLY A 570 3.80 -29.65 19.94
N LEU A 571 4.03 -30.38 18.84
CA LEU A 571 5.36 -30.39 18.20
C LEU A 571 5.78 -28.96 17.83
N ASP A 572 6.96 -28.55 18.29
CA ASP A 572 7.58 -27.31 17.84
C ASP A 572 7.76 -27.39 16.32
N HIS A 573 7.14 -26.45 15.59
CA HIS A 573 7.27 -26.34 14.15
C HIS A 573 8.71 -26.18 13.67
N ARG A 574 9.67 -25.87 14.54
CA ARG A 574 11.11 -25.87 14.20
C ARG A 574 11.72 -27.27 14.19
N LEU A 575 11.19 -28.17 15.02
CA LEU A 575 11.71 -29.53 15.21
C LEU A 575 11.01 -30.57 14.35
N GLY A 576 9.73 -30.37 14.02
CA GLY A 576 8.95 -31.33 13.22
C GLY A 576 9.58 -31.59 11.85
N ARG A 577 9.71 -32.86 11.46
CA ARG A 577 10.29 -33.27 10.17
C ARG A 577 9.68 -34.57 9.66
N PHE A 578 9.84 -34.87 8.38
CA PHE A 578 9.56 -36.22 7.88
C PHE A 578 10.63 -37.19 8.38
N ALA A 579 10.21 -38.28 9.01
CA ALA A 579 11.12 -39.37 9.41
C ALA A 579 11.78 -40.00 8.18
N GLU A 580 12.88 -40.72 8.37
CA GLU A 580 13.64 -41.33 7.26
C GLU A 580 12.76 -42.17 6.33
N GLU A 581 11.85 -42.98 6.89
CA GLU A 581 10.91 -43.77 6.10
C GLU A 581 9.96 -42.90 5.25
N SER A 582 9.42 -41.81 5.84
CA SER A 582 8.60 -40.84 5.10
C SER A 582 9.41 -40.14 4.00
N TYR A 583 10.66 -39.78 4.30
CA TYR A 583 11.56 -39.13 3.36
C TYR A 583 11.77 -39.98 2.12
N GLN A 584 12.13 -41.26 2.29
CA GLN A 584 12.37 -42.17 1.17
C GLN A 584 11.11 -42.35 0.29
N ARG A 585 9.94 -42.47 0.91
CA ARG A 585 8.65 -42.55 0.19
C ARG A 585 8.33 -41.26 -0.57
N LEU A 586 8.59 -40.09 0.00
CA LEU A 586 8.41 -38.81 -0.70
C LEU A 586 9.37 -38.68 -1.88
N VAL A 587 10.63 -39.13 -1.76
CA VAL A 587 11.58 -39.18 -2.88
C VAL A 587 11.04 -40.10 -3.98
N GLN A 588 10.48 -41.25 -3.62
CA GLN A 588 9.88 -42.18 -4.59
C GLN A 588 8.65 -41.58 -5.29
N ASN A 589 7.75 -40.94 -4.55
CA ASN A 589 6.45 -40.51 -5.04
C ASN A 589 6.48 -39.16 -5.76
N LEU A 590 7.28 -38.21 -5.25
CA LEU A 590 7.39 -36.86 -5.82
C LEU A 590 8.70 -36.65 -6.57
N GLY A 591 9.78 -37.32 -6.17
CA GLY A 591 11.13 -37.00 -6.62
C GLY A 591 11.68 -35.72 -6.00
N LEU A 592 12.97 -35.50 -6.24
CA LEU A 592 13.66 -34.26 -5.87
C LEU A 592 13.77 -33.31 -7.07
N VAL A 593 13.83 -32.02 -6.79
CA VAL A 593 14.11 -31.00 -7.80
C VAL A 593 15.50 -31.28 -8.39
N PRO A 594 15.66 -31.39 -9.73
CA PRO A 594 16.93 -31.75 -10.33
C PRO A 594 18.00 -30.70 -10.03
N GLN A 595 19.24 -31.15 -9.78
CA GLN A 595 20.39 -30.23 -9.84
C GLN A 595 20.45 -29.68 -11.26
N SER A 596 20.52 -28.36 -11.44
CA SER A 596 20.77 -27.81 -12.76
C SER A 596 22.10 -28.41 -13.21
N SER A 597 22.06 -29.30 -14.21
CA SER A 597 23.28 -29.68 -14.89
C SER A 597 23.85 -28.36 -15.38
N LYS A 598 25.04 -27.99 -14.88
CA LYS A 598 25.80 -26.90 -15.47
C LYS A 598 25.87 -27.25 -16.95
N THR A 599 25.11 -26.56 -17.77
CA THR A 599 25.32 -26.54 -19.20
C THR A 599 26.68 -25.89 -19.32
N SER A 600 27.72 -26.73 -19.42
CA SER A 600 29.02 -26.33 -19.90
C SER A 600 28.78 -25.66 -21.25
N ARG A 601 28.82 -24.33 -21.25
CA ARG A 601 28.97 -23.54 -22.46
C ARG A 601 30.44 -23.56 -22.86
#